data_AF-A0A944JEV3-F1
#
_entry.id   AF-A0A944JEV3-F1
#
_cell.length_a   1.000
_cell.length_b   1.000
_cell.length_c   1.000
_cell.angle_alpha   90.00
_cell.angle_beta   90.00
_cell.angle_gamma   90.00
#
_symmetry.space_group_name_H-M   'P 1'
#
loop_
_entity.id
_entity.type
_entity.pdbx_description
1 polymer ?
#
loop_
_entity_poly.entity_id
_entity_poly.type
_entity_poly.pdbx_seq_one_letter_code
_entity_poly.pdbx_strand_id
1 'polypeptide(L)'
;MSDPYETTEQHLDRLLRRALNSFDLPDSTVDLLGSALAHSSSLHSSHHSPVLHRETYRHTYLLDDGSDLTLWELVHSGGRDERAPRRHELYADEGDAHIAAARLAGSFSDTPAFGDEGSRGDLEILTVLMSAPPPPAPRTYAPDNSADHARRVLRRAENGDRPDEEKARLLRSAFAHHITQIFGRQCQVDGQEAGFTLYEHAFLLLDGSETSLWEVEHTATPDGRHMCEVYEDEHAARTAMEIRTRIC
;
A
#
# COMPACT_ATOMS: atom_id res chain seq x y z
N MET A 1 9.72 24.30 -4.64
CA MET A 1 9.62 25.54 -5.45
C MET A 1 9.30 25.10 -6.86
N SER A 2 8.08 25.33 -7.33
CA SER A 2 7.67 25.01 -8.70
C SER A 2 8.34 25.96 -9.68
N ASP A 3 8.84 25.41 -10.78
CA ASP A 3 9.46 26.16 -11.87
C ASP A 3 8.36 26.94 -12.61
N PRO A 4 8.44 28.28 -12.76
CA PRO A 4 7.37 29.11 -13.30
C PRO A 4 7.00 28.84 -14.77
N TYR A 5 7.65 27.87 -15.43
CA TYR A 5 7.42 27.46 -16.81
C TYR A 5 7.12 25.97 -16.98
N GLU A 6 6.92 25.22 -15.89
CA GLU A 6 6.57 23.80 -15.96
C GLU A 6 5.17 23.63 -16.60
N THR A 7 5.10 22.86 -17.69
CA THR A 7 3.80 22.53 -18.29
C THR A 7 3.05 21.50 -17.45
N THR A 8 1.73 21.41 -17.59
CA THR A 8 0.92 20.38 -16.90
C THR A 8 1.41 18.97 -17.22
N GLU A 9 1.77 18.71 -18.48
CA GLU A 9 2.32 17.43 -18.92
C GLU A 9 3.68 17.12 -18.27
N GLN A 10 4.58 18.11 -18.18
CA GLN A 10 5.89 17.96 -17.53
C GLN A 10 5.75 17.71 -16.03
N HIS A 11 4.85 18.43 -15.36
CA HIS A 11 4.56 18.24 -13.94
C HIS A 11 4.01 16.85 -13.66
N LEU A 12 3.08 16.38 -14.49
CA LEU A 12 2.50 15.05 -14.39
C LEU A 12 3.55 13.95 -14.62
N ASP A 13 4.34 14.04 -15.69
CA ASP A 13 5.39 13.08 -16.00
C ASP A 13 6.44 13.00 -14.86
N ARG A 14 6.81 14.15 -14.30
CA ARG A 14 7.69 14.23 -13.13
C ARG A 14 7.09 13.54 -11.90
N LEU A 15 5.80 13.77 -11.62
CA LEU A 15 5.08 13.13 -10.52
C LEU A 15 5.02 11.62 -10.68
N LEU A 16 4.60 11.13 -11.84
CA LEU A 16 4.43 9.71 -12.11
C LEU A 16 5.76 8.96 -12.11
N ARG A 17 6.83 9.55 -12.65
CA ARG A 17 8.15 8.90 -12.69
C ARG A 17 8.82 8.78 -11.33
N ARG A 18 8.62 9.75 -10.43
CA ARG A 18 9.29 9.76 -9.12
C ARG A 18 8.51 9.01 -8.05
N ALA A 19 7.20 8.87 -8.22
CA ALA A 19 6.36 8.23 -7.23
C ALA A 19 6.61 6.73 -7.23
N LEU A 20 6.85 6.19 -6.04
CA LEU A 20 7.13 4.77 -5.79
C LEU A 20 5.94 3.86 -6.14
N ASN A 21 4.74 4.44 -6.18
CA ASN A 21 3.47 3.74 -6.37
C ASN A 21 2.64 4.37 -7.51
N SER A 22 3.28 5.00 -8.50
CA SER A 22 2.54 5.58 -9.63
C SER A 22 1.70 4.56 -10.41
N PHE A 23 2.10 3.29 -10.38
CA PHE A 23 1.35 2.17 -10.96
C PHE A 23 0.05 1.82 -10.21
N ASP A 24 -0.11 2.30 -8.97
CA ASP A 24 -1.32 2.04 -8.17
C ASP A 24 -2.49 2.95 -8.52
N LEU A 25 -2.22 4.02 -9.29
CA LEU A 25 -3.27 4.90 -9.79
C LEU A 25 -4.20 4.13 -10.73
N PRO A 26 -5.53 4.32 -10.65
CA PRO A 26 -6.46 3.71 -11.59
C PRO A 26 -6.16 4.14 -13.03
N ASP A 27 -6.25 3.21 -14.00
CA ASP A 27 -6.03 3.51 -15.43
C ASP A 27 -6.95 4.65 -15.90
N SER A 28 -8.21 4.67 -15.43
CA SER A 28 -9.15 5.77 -15.70
C SER A 28 -8.65 7.13 -15.19
N THR A 29 -8.00 7.15 -14.03
CA THR A 29 -7.38 8.37 -13.48
C THR A 29 -6.21 8.81 -14.36
N VAL A 30 -5.36 7.89 -14.81
CA VAL A 30 -4.23 8.19 -15.70
C VAL A 30 -4.71 8.71 -17.07
N ASP A 31 -5.73 8.07 -17.64
CA ASP A 31 -6.34 8.49 -18.90
C ASP A 31 -6.94 9.90 -18.80
N LEU A 32 -7.66 10.20 -17.71
CA LEU A 32 -8.20 11.54 -17.44
C LEU A 32 -7.07 12.56 -17.24
N LEU A 33 -5.99 12.21 -16.55
CA LEU A 33 -4.83 13.10 -16.40
C LEU A 33 -4.18 13.42 -17.75
N GLY A 34 -4.31 12.53 -18.75
CA GLY A 34 -3.89 12.79 -20.13
C GLY A 34 -4.67 13.93 -20.81
N SER A 35 -5.88 14.26 -20.35
CA SER A 35 -6.67 15.39 -20.86
C SER A 35 -6.54 16.67 -20.01
N ALA A 36 -5.66 16.68 -19.01
CA ALA A 36 -5.48 17.82 -18.12
C ALA A 36 -4.91 19.06 -18.84
N LEU A 37 -5.64 20.17 -18.78
CA LEU A 37 -5.28 21.44 -19.41
C LEU A 37 -4.42 22.32 -18.51
N ALA A 38 -4.68 22.32 -17.21
CA ALA A 38 -3.99 23.13 -16.22
C ALA A 38 -3.83 22.35 -14.91
N HIS A 39 -2.86 22.76 -14.09
CA HIS A 39 -2.65 22.20 -12.76
C HIS A 39 -2.40 23.29 -11.72
N SER A 40 -2.70 22.96 -10.47
CA SER A 40 -2.33 23.74 -9.29
C SER A 40 -1.81 22.78 -8.22
N SER A 41 -0.74 23.17 -7.53
CA SER A 41 -0.15 22.36 -6.46
C SER A 41 -0.07 23.17 -5.19
N SER A 42 -0.52 22.60 -4.07
CA SER A 42 -0.49 23.25 -2.76
C SER A 42 0.00 22.29 -1.69
N LEU A 43 0.75 22.81 -0.71
CA LEU A 43 1.09 22.04 0.48
C LEU A 43 -0.16 21.94 1.36
N HIS A 44 -0.60 20.72 1.64
CA HIS A 44 -1.76 20.45 2.48
C HIS A 44 -1.38 20.27 3.96
N SER A 45 -0.34 19.48 4.23
CA SER A 45 0.17 19.31 5.61
C SER A 45 1.67 19.05 5.63
N SER A 46 2.33 19.34 6.76
CA SER A 46 3.76 19.06 6.97
C SER A 46 4.02 18.64 8.41
N HIS A 47 4.93 17.70 8.62
CA HIS A 47 5.43 17.28 9.91
C HIS A 47 6.93 17.11 9.85
N HIS A 48 7.67 17.96 10.57
CA HIS A 48 9.12 17.94 10.60
C HIS A 48 9.60 17.70 12.03
N SER A 49 10.33 16.61 12.21
CA SER A 49 10.99 16.22 13.46
C SER A 49 12.42 15.73 13.14
N PRO A 50 13.30 15.56 14.15
CA PRO A 50 14.67 15.06 13.94
C PRO A 50 14.75 13.64 13.36
N VAL A 51 13.65 12.91 13.31
CA VAL A 51 13.57 11.48 12.96
C VAL A 51 12.60 11.21 11.81
N LEU A 52 11.72 12.16 11.51
CA LEU A 52 10.73 12.07 10.44
C LEU A 52 10.51 13.45 9.82
N HIS A 53 10.73 13.52 8.51
CA HIS A 53 10.34 14.66 7.68
C HIS A 53 9.27 14.18 6.70
N ARG A 54 8.07 14.77 6.78
CA ARG A 54 6.90 14.39 5.98
C ARG A 54 6.16 15.62 5.50
N GLU A 55 5.84 15.68 4.22
CA GLU A 55 5.01 16.71 3.59
C GLU A 55 3.94 16.03 2.74
N THR A 56 2.70 16.52 2.80
CA THR A 56 1.60 16.06 1.95
C THR A 56 1.16 17.22 1.07
N TYR A 57 1.22 17.03 -0.24
CA TYR A 57 0.80 17.99 -1.25
C TYR A 57 -0.51 17.56 -1.90
N ARG A 58 -1.34 18.54 -2.24
CA ARG A 58 -2.53 18.37 -3.06
C ARG A 58 -2.26 18.95 -4.44
N HIS A 59 -2.40 18.13 -5.47
CA HIS A 59 -2.33 18.50 -6.87
C HIS A 59 -3.73 18.46 -7.47
N THR A 60 -4.20 19.56 -8.04
CA THR A 60 -5.51 19.66 -8.66
C THR A 60 -5.33 19.98 -10.14
N TYR A 61 -5.98 19.19 -10.99
CA TYR A 61 -5.92 19.27 -12.44
C TYR A 61 -7.28 19.68 -12.98
N LEU A 62 -7.29 20.63 -13.92
CA LEU A 62 -8.47 21.00 -14.68
C LEU A 62 -8.51 20.16 -15.96
N LEU A 63 -9.56 19.38 -16.14
CA LEU A 63 -9.76 18.53 -17.31
C LEU A 63 -10.40 19.28 -18.48
N ASP A 64 -10.36 18.67 -19.65
CA ASP A 64 -10.94 19.22 -20.89
C ASP A 64 -12.47 19.31 -20.88
N ASP A 65 -13.14 18.45 -20.11
CA ASP A 65 -14.58 18.53 -19.84
C ASP A 65 -14.97 19.61 -18.81
N GLY A 66 -13.98 20.29 -18.22
CA GLY A 66 -14.15 21.35 -17.23
C GLY A 66 -14.28 20.87 -15.78
N SER A 67 -14.22 19.56 -15.53
CA SER A 67 -14.16 18.99 -14.18
C SER A 67 -12.76 19.09 -13.58
N ASP A 68 -12.66 18.89 -12.25
CA ASP A 68 -11.39 18.83 -11.54
C ASP A 68 -11.06 17.41 -11.07
N LEU A 69 -9.79 17.05 -11.18
CA LEU A 69 -9.23 15.82 -10.64
C LEU A 69 -8.16 16.15 -9.62
N THR A 70 -8.20 15.52 -8.45
CA THR A 70 -7.20 15.73 -7.40
C THR A 70 -6.32 14.50 -7.23
N LEU A 71 -5.00 14.71 -7.14
CA LEU A 71 -4.03 13.73 -6.68
C LEU A 71 -3.35 14.23 -5.40
N TRP A 72 -3.01 13.29 -4.53
CA TRP A 72 -2.34 13.54 -3.26
C TRP A 72 -0.93 12.97 -3.31
N GLU A 73 0.08 13.82 -3.11
CA GLU A 73 1.48 13.40 -3.02
C GLU A 73 1.93 13.39 -1.57
N LEU A 74 2.42 12.26 -1.09
CA LEU A 74 3.10 12.12 0.19
C LEU A 74 4.61 12.07 -0.05
N VAL A 75 5.33 13.07 0.45
CA VAL A 75 6.79 13.15 0.41
C VAL A 75 7.33 12.88 1.80
N HIS A 76 8.24 11.92 1.93
CA HIS A 76 8.87 11.65 3.23
C HIS A 76 10.31 11.20 3.12
N SER A 77 11.07 11.39 4.18
CA SER A 77 12.37 10.76 4.37
C SER A 77 12.37 10.04 5.72
N GLY A 78 12.66 8.74 5.69
CA GLY A 78 12.78 7.91 6.88
C GLY A 78 14.22 7.83 7.36
N GLY A 79 14.44 8.10 8.65
CA GLY A 79 15.71 7.85 9.32
C GLY A 79 16.43 9.11 9.79
N ARG A 80 17.33 8.90 10.77
CA ARG A 80 18.20 9.93 11.38
C ARG A 80 19.23 10.52 10.41
N ASP A 81 19.33 9.98 9.20
CA ASP A 81 20.32 10.37 8.20
C ASP A 81 19.74 11.40 7.23
N GLU A 82 20.22 12.64 7.32
CA GLU A 82 19.83 13.76 6.46
C GLU A 82 20.16 13.53 4.97
N ARG A 83 20.95 12.50 4.63
CA ARG A 83 21.29 12.12 3.26
C ARG A 83 20.36 11.07 2.64
N ALA A 84 19.40 10.52 3.37
CA ALA A 84 18.46 9.57 2.80
C ALA A 84 17.61 10.24 1.69
N PRO A 85 17.45 9.61 0.51
CA PRO A 85 16.66 10.19 -0.57
C PRO A 85 15.19 10.32 -0.16
N ARG A 86 14.57 11.45 -0.55
CA ARG A 86 13.14 11.66 -0.35
C ARG A 86 12.36 10.63 -1.18
N ARG A 87 11.40 9.99 -0.53
CA ARG A 87 10.45 9.06 -1.11
C ARG A 87 9.17 9.81 -1.44
N HIS A 88 8.56 9.44 -2.55
CA HIS A 88 7.36 10.07 -3.08
C HIS A 88 6.30 8.98 -3.27
N GLU A 89 5.11 9.18 -2.72
CA GLU A 89 3.94 8.31 -2.91
C GLU A 89 2.77 9.16 -3.44
N LEU A 90 1.94 8.61 -4.34
CA LEU A 90 0.78 9.24 -4.95
C LEU A 90 -0.50 8.48 -4.67
N TYR A 91 -1.58 9.21 -4.40
CA TYR A 91 -2.89 8.67 -4.13
C TYR A 91 -3.97 9.44 -4.87
N ALA A 92 -5.00 8.73 -5.32
CA ALA A 92 -6.21 9.35 -5.89
C ALA A 92 -7.15 9.88 -4.80
N ASP A 93 -7.09 9.31 -3.59
CA ASP A 93 -7.96 9.65 -2.47
C ASP A 93 -7.19 10.30 -1.30
N GLU A 94 -7.85 11.24 -0.61
CA GLU A 94 -7.27 11.94 0.55
C GLU A 94 -7.10 11.02 1.76
N GLY A 95 -8.07 10.12 1.99
CA GLY A 95 -8.07 9.16 3.09
C GLY A 95 -6.90 8.19 2.97
N ASP A 96 -6.63 7.67 1.78
CA ASP A 96 -5.48 6.79 1.52
C ASP A 96 -4.15 7.51 1.81
N ALA A 97 -4.00 8.75 1.35
CA ALA A 97 -2.83 9.58 1.66
C ALA A 97 -2.69 9.83 3.16
N HIS A 98 -3.81 10.03 3.87
CA HIS A 98 -3.83 10.20 5.32
C HIS A 98 -3.39 8.93 6.07
N ILE A 99 -3.88 7.76 5.67
CA ILE A 99 -3.50 6.47 6.24
C ILE A 99 -2.00 6.22 6.03
N ALA A 100 -1.50 6.45 4.82
CA ALA A 100 -0.07 6.34 4.52
C ALA A 100 0.77 7.33 5.33
N ALA A 101 0.29 8.56 5.51
CA ALA A 101 0.96 9.55 6.35
C ALA A 101 0.99 9.12 7.84
N ALA A 102 -0.08 8.50 8.34
CA ALA A 102 -0.18 8.01 9.72
C ALA A 102 0.77 6.82 9.98
N ARG A 103 0.95 5.92 8.99
CA ARG A 103 1.92 4.82 9.03
C ARG A 103 3.32 5.31 9.39
N LEU A 104 3.74 6.44 8.85
CA LEU A 104 5.07 7.02 9.10
C LEU A 104 5.23 7.56 10.53
N ALA A 105 4.14 8.01 11.15
CA ALA A 105 4.15 8.49 12.53
C ALA A 105 4.17 7.33 13.55
N GLY A 106 3.68 6.15 13.17
CA GLY A 106 3.64 4.95 14.01
C GLY A 106 4.93 4.11 14.01
N SER A 107 5.92 4.45 13.19
CA SER A 107 7.16 3.67 13.01
C SER A 107 8.22 3.92 14.10
N PHE A 108 7.79 4.33 15.31
CA PHE A 108 8.65 4.41 16.48
C PHE A 108 8.63 3.06 17.21
N SER A 109 9.65 2.25 16.95
CA SER A 109 10.06 1.23 17.91
C SER A 109 10.63 1.96 19.14
N ASP A 110 9.77 2.15 20.14
CA ASP A 110 10.16 2.29 21.55
C ASP A 110 8.89 2.17 22.40
N THR A 111 8.47 0.94 22.67
CA THR A 111 7.58 0.66 23.81
C THR A 111 8.45 0.64 25.07
N PRO A 112 8.31 1.58 26.02
CA PRO A 112 8.93 1.41 27.33
C PRO A 112 8.17 0.32 28.08
N ALA A 113 8.89 -0.74 28.44
CA ALA A 113 8.41 -1.78 29.33
C ALA A 113 8.18 -1.18 30.72
N PHE A 114 6.93 -0.79 31.02
CA PHE A 114 6.51 -0.49 32.37
C PHE A 114 6.05 -1.79 33.03
N GLY A 115 6.88 -2.30 33.95
CA GLY A 115 6.46 -3.29 34.92
C GLY A 115 5.67 -2.61 36.04
N ASP A 116 4.62 -3.28 36.51
CA ASP A 116 4.34 -3.34 37.95
C ASP A 116 3.41 -4.54 38.24
N GLU A 117 3.80 -5.32 39.25
CA GLU A 117 3.10 -6.49 39.75
C GLU A 117 1.99 -6.08 40.71
N GLY A 118 0.76 -6.58 40.52
CA GLY A 118 -0.24 -6.39 41.58
C GLY A 118 -1.71 -6.60 41.26
N SER A 119 -2.11 -7.64 40.51
CA SER A 119 -3.50 -8.16 40.60
C SER A 119 -3.63 -9.50 39.87
N ARG A 120 -3.05 -10.56 40.43
CA ARG A 120 -2.88 -11.85 39.73
C ARG A 120 -4.02 -12.85 39.93
N GLY A 121 -5.02 -12.54 40.75
CA GLY A 121 -6.11 -13.48 41.10
C GLY A 121 -7.39 -13.33 40.27
N ASP A 122 -7.87 -12.11 40.09
CA ASP A 122 -9.14 -11.86 39.40
C ASP A 122 -8.99 -11.68 37.88
N LEU A 123 -7.75 -11.52 37.40
CA LEU A 123 -7.46 -11.40 35.98
C LEU A 123 -7.55 -12.76 35.26
N GLU A 124 -7.21 -13.88 35.91
CA GLU A 124 -7.16 -15.20 35.25
C GLU A 124 -8.52 -15.67 34.73
N ILE A 125 -9.62 -15.37 35.43
CA ILE A 125 -10.99 -15.73 34.99
C ILE A 125 -11.44 -14.85 33.81
N LEU A 126 -11.06 -13.56 33.80
CA LEU A 126 -11.27 -12.66 32.67
C LEU A 126 -10.39 -13.07 31.47
N THR A 127 -9.15 -13.48 31.69
CA THR A 127 -8.25 -13.98 30.64
C THR A 127 -8.80 -15.23 29.97
N VAL A 128 -9.40 -16.17 30.72
CA VAL A 128 -10.02 -17.38 30.15
C VAL A 128 -11.27 -17.05 29.31
N LEU A 129 -12.10 -16.09 29.73
CA LEU A 129 -13.26 -15.63 28.96
C LEU A 129 -12.87 -14.78 27.73
N MET A 130 -11.70 -14.14 27.72
CA MET A 130 -11.13 -13.42 26.57
C MET A 130 -10.21 -14.29 25.68
N SER A 131 -10.00 -15.57 26.04
CA SER A 131 -9.17 -16.52 25.28
C SER A 131 -9.92 -17.20 24.14
N ALA A 132 -11.23 -17.03 24.04
CA ALA A 132 -11.95 -17.35 22.81
C ALA A 132 -11.68 -16.21 21.82
N PRO A 133 -10.94 -16.45 20.72
CA PRO A 133 -10.79 -15.43 19.69
C PRO A 133 -12.20 -15.01 19.25
N PRO A 134 -12.49 -13.70 19.17
CA PRO A 134 -13.78 -13.26 18.65
C PRO A 134 -14.00 -13.95 17.31
N PRO A 135 -15.25 -14.38 17.00
CA PRO A 135 -15.54 -14.93 15.67
C PRO A 135 -15.00 -13.94 14.65
N PRO A 136 -14.29 -14.41 13.60
CA PRO A 136 -13.68 -13.51 12.62
C PRO A 136 -14.75 -12.54 12.14
N ALA A 137 -14.45 -11.25 12.26
CA ALA A 137 -15.40 -10.22 11.87
C ALA A 137 -15.83 -10.48 10.43
N PRO A 138 -17.12 -10.36 10.11
CA PRO A 138 -17.58 -10.57 8.74
C PRO A 138 -16.83 -9.64 7.79
N ARG A 139 -16.29 -10.20 6.70
CA ARG A 139 -15.55 -9.45 5.68
C ARG A 139 -16.43 -8.33 5.14
N THR A 140 -15.91 -7.10 5.20
CA THR A 140 -16.59 -5.94 4.62
C THR A 140 -16.07 -5.76 3.20
N TYR A 141 -16.86 -6.20 2.23
CA TYR A 141 -16.53 -6.12 0.82
C TYR A 141 -16.84 -4.74 0.26
N ALA A 142 -15.85 -4.12 -0.39
CA ALA A 142 -16.01 -2.90 -1.17
C ALA A 142 -16.58 -3.26 -2.56
N PRO A 143 -17.76 -2.74 -2.95
CA PRO A 143 -18.49 -3.18 -4.15
C PRO A 143 -18.04 -2.52 -5.46
N ASP A 144 -17.11 -1.56 -5.45
CA ASP A 144 -16.71 -0.82 -6.65
C ASP A 144 -15.26 -1.14 -7.06
N ASN A 145 -14.99 -1.11 -8.37
CA ASN A 145 -13.67 -1.28 -9.00
C ASN A 145 -12.96 -2.62 -8.72
N SER A 146 -13.68 -3.65 -8.26
CA SER A 146 -13.10 -4.94 -7.86
C SER A 146 -12.42 -5.70 -9.00
N ALA A 147 -13.04 -5.73 -10.18
CA ALA A 147 -12.43 -6.33 -11.36
C ALA A 147 -11.15 -5.60 -11.80
N ASP A 148 -11.12 -4.27 -11.68
CA ASP A 148 -9.94 -3.47 -12.01
C ASP A 148 -8.85 -3.59 -10.93
N HIS A 149 -9.24 -3.70 -9.66
CA HIS A 149 -8.33 -4.01 -8.57
C HIS A 149 -7.61 -5.34 -8.81
N ALA A 150 -8.35 -6.40 -9.16
CA ALA A 150 -7.77 -7.69 -9.51
C ALA A 150 -6.77 -7.60 -10.68
N ARG A 151 -7.09 -6.83 -11.72
CA ARG A 151 -6.17 -6.59 -12.85
C ARG A 151 -4.90 -5.87 -12.41
N ARG A 152 -4.99 -4.89 -11.50
CA ARG A 152 -3.80 -4.19 -10.97
C ARG A 152 -2.88 -5.14 -10.21
N VAL A 153 -3.44 -5.93 -9.29
CA VAL A 153 -2.68 -6.93 -8.51
C VAL A 153 -1.95 -7.90 -9.46
N LEU A 154 -2.64 -8.46 -10.44
CA LEU A 154 -2.04 -9.40 -11.40
C LEU A 154 -0.96 -8.78 -12.30
N ARG A 155 -1.09 -7.48 -12.64
CA ARG A 155 -0.06 -6.76 -13.42
C ARG A 155 1.20 -6.48 -12.60
N ARG A 156 1.06 -6.29 -11.29
CA ARG A 156 2.17 -6.04 -10.35
C ARG A 156 3.02 -7.29 -10.07
N ALA A 157 2.46 -8.48 -10.31
CA ALA A 157 3.13 -9.75 -10.11
C ALA A 157 4.37 -9.90 -11.01
N GLU A 158 5.55 -9.82 -10.41
CA GLU A 158 6.85 -10.03 -11.08
C GLU A 158 7.30 -11.50 -11.05
N ASN A 159 6.61 -12.36 -10.29
CA ASN A 159 6.92 -13.79 -10.21
C ASN A 159 6.53 -14.55 -11.50
N GLY A 160 7.38 -15.49 -11.91
CA GLY A 160 7.17 -16.28 -13.12
C GLY A 160 6.01 -17.28 -13.02
N ASP A 161 5.60 -17.63 -11.80
CA ASP A 161 4.47 -18.50 -11.46
C ASP A 161 3.22 -17.72 -11.03
N ARG A 162 3.10 -16.47 -11.50
CA ARG A 162 1.90 -15.64 -11.30
C ARG A 162 0.62 -16.34 -11.79
N PRO A 163 -0.56 -15.97 -11.25
CA PRO A 163 -1.83 -16.58 -11.63
C PRO A 163 -2.08 -16.51 -13.14
N ASP A 164 -2.71 -17.55 -13.67
CA ASP A 164 -2.86 -17.73 -15.12
C ASP A 164 -3.98 -16.86 -15.73
N GLU A 165 -4.13 -16.95 -17.06
CA GLU A 165 -5.17 -16.22 -17.79
C GLU A 165 -6.60 -16.68 -17.44
N GLU A 166 -6.77 -17.90 -16.94
CA GLU A 166 -8.07 -18.41 -16.50
C GLU A 166 -8.50 -17.71 -15.21
N LYS A 167 -7.59 -17.63 -14.23
CA LYS A 167 -7.81 -16.87 -13.00
C LYS A 167 -8.06 -15.39 -13.28
N ALA A 168 -7.28 -14.79 -14.17
CA ALA A 168 -7.48 -13.41 -14.62
C ALA A 168 -8.86 -13.21 -15.29
N ARG A 169 -9.38 -14.22 -15.99
CA ARG A 169 -10.72 -14.20 -16.59
C ARG A 169 -11.83 -14.32 -15.57
N LEU A 170 -11.67 -15.19 -14.59
CA LEU A 170 -12.61 -15.33 -13.48
C LEU A 170 -12.74 -14.01 -12.73
N LEU A 171 -11.62 -13.36 -12.40
CA LEU A 171 -11.61 -12.11 -11.65
C LEU A 171 -12.23 -10.91 -12.39
N ARG A 172 -12.51 -11.03 -13.71
CA ARG A 172 -13.29 -10.01 -14.43
C ARG A 172 -14.76 -9.94 -13.98
N SER A 173 -15.28 -10.99 -13.37
CA SER A 173 -16.63 -11.01 -12.78
C SER A 173 -16.63 -10.67 -11.28
N ALA A 174 -15.49 -10.26 -10.71
CA ALA A 174 -15.44 -9.78 -9.34
C ALA A 174 -16.22 -8.46 -9.23
N PHE A 175 -17.25 -8.47 -8.39
CA PHE A 175 -18.03 -7.25 -8.13
C PHE A 175 -17.61 -6.62 -6.81
N ALA A 176 -17.20 -7.38 -5.80
CA ALA A 176 -16.73 -6.83 -4.54
C ALA A 176 -15.36 -7.39 -4.14
N HIS A 177 -14.55 -6.63 -3.41
CA HIS A 177 -13.26 -7.10 -2.89
C HIS A 177 -13.01 -6.65 -1.45
N HIS A 178 -12.18 -7.39 -0.74
CA HIS A 178 -11.75 -7.09 0.62
C HIS A 178 -10.25 -7.36 0.73
N ILE A 179 -9.50 -6.39 1.25
CA ILE A 179 -8.05 -6.48 1.38
C ILE A 179 -7.73 -6.64 2.87
N THR A 180 -6.99 -7.70 3.21
CA THR A 180 -6.53 -7.95 4.57
C THR A 180 -5.02 -8.09 4.59
N GLN A 181 -4.33 -7.33 5.45
CA GLN A 181 -2.92 -7.57 5.73
C GLN A 181 -2.80 -8.71 6.74
N ILE A 182 -2.25 -9.84 6.31
CA ILE A 182 -2.15 -11.06 7.12
C ILE A 182 -0.82 -11.10 7.88
N PHE A 183 0.24 -10.53 7.31
CA PHE A 183 1.57 -10.53 7.92
C PHE A 183 2.35 -9.28 7.52
N GLY A 184 3.18 -8.77 8.43
CA GLY A 184 4.12 -7.66 8.17
C GLY A 184 5.34 -7.79 9.08
N ARG A 185 6.55 -7.82 8.51
CA ARG A 185 7.80 -7.93 9.26
C ARG A 185 8.94 -7.19 8.57
N GLN A 186 9.78 -6.55 9.38
CA GLN A 186 11.08 -6.06 8.94
C GLN A 186 12.17 -7.09 9.27
N CYS A 187 13.10 -7.33 8.35
CA CYS A 187 14.26 -8.18 8.55
C CYS A 187 15.52 -7.58 7.91
N GLN A 188 16.68 -8.13 8.25
CA GLN A 188 17.95 -7.75 7.62
C GLN A 188 18.28 -8.80 6.55
N VAL A 189 18.60 -8.35 5.34
CA VAL A 189 18.92 -9.17 4.17
C VAL A 189 20.19 -8.59 3.55
N ASP A 190 21.27 -9.37 3.47
CA ASP A 190 22.58 -8.88 3.00
C ASP A 190 23.06 -7.57 3.68
N GLY A 191 22.66 -7.35 4.94
CA GLY A 191 22.98 -6.13 5.70
C GLY A 191 22.12 -4.90 5.38
N GLN A 192 21.08 -5.05 4.56
CA GLN A 192 20.06 -4.03 4.29
C GLN A 192 18.75 -4.38 5.00
N GLU A 193 18.01 -3.37 5.45
CA GLU A 193 16.68 -3.56 6.04
C GLU A 193 15.66 -3.83 4.93
N ALA A 194 15.07 -5.03 4.93
CA ALA A 194 14.02 -5.42 4.01
C ALA A 194 12.68 -5.57 4.76
N GLY A 195 11.63 -4.95 4.21
CA GLY A 195 10.26 -5.20 4.64
C GLY A 195 9.65 -6.37 3.88
N PHE A 196 8.84 -7.16 4.55
CA PHE A 196 7.98 -8.20 3.97
C PHE A 196 6.56 -8.00 4.48
N THR A 197 5.60 -7.99 3.56
CA THR A 197 4.18 -7.87 3.87
C THR A 197 3.38 -8.86 3.04
N LEU A 198 2.42 -9.54 3.66
CA LEU A 198 1.49 -10.45 2.98
C LEU A 198 0.08 -9.89 3.05
N TYR A 199 -0.54 -9.72 1.89
CA TYR A 199 -1.93 -9.32 1.76
C TYR A 199 -2.77 -10.44 1.16
N GLU A 200 -3.98 -10.60 1.69
CA GLU A 200 -5.06 -11.33 1.03
C GLU A 200 -5.96 -10.32 0.32
N HIS A 201 -6.17 -10.53 -0.98
CA HIS A 201 -7.17 -9.83 -1.78
C HIS A 201 -8.31 -10.82 -2.05
N ALA A 202 -9.34 -10.78 -1.21
CA ALA A 202 -10.52 -11.60 -1.38
C ALA A 202 -11.49 -10.92 -2.35
N PHE A 203 -12.05 -11.67 -3.29
CA PHE A 203 -12.97 -11.20 -4.32
C PHE A 203 -14.27 -12.00 -4.25
N LEU A 204 -15.38 -11.28 -4.21
CA LEU A 204 -16.72 -11.84 -4.33
C LEU A 204 -17.18 -11.74 -5.78
N LEU A 205 -17.53 -12.89 -6.37
CA LEU A 205 -17.91 -13.02 -7.77
C LEU A 205 -19.44 -12.96 -7.93
N LEU A 206 -19.90 -12.65 -9.15
CA LEU A 206 -21.33 -12.51 -9.45
C LEU A 206 -22.16 -13.78 -9.18
N ASP A 207 -21.54 -14.96 -9.15
CA ASP A 207 -22.20 -16.23 -8.81
C ASP A 207 -22.31 -16.47 -7.29
N GLY A 208 -21.82 -15.53 -6.47
CA GLY A 208 -21.80 -15.60 -5.02
C GLY A 208 -20.62 -16.41 -4.45
N SER A 209 -19.74 -16.94 -5.31
CA SER A 209 -18.51 -17.58 -4.87
C SER A 209 -17.44 -16.56 -4.51
N GLU A 210 -16.51 -16.98 -3.65
CA GLU A 210 -15.40 -16.17 -3.18
C GLU A 210 -14.08 -16.78 -3.66
N THR A 211 -13.15 -15.94 -4.09
CA THR A 211 -11.80 -16.36 -4.46
C THR A 211 -10.78 -15.34 -3.98
N SER A 212 -9.57 -15.79 -3.62
CA SER A 212 -8.52 -14.91 -3.11
C SER A 212 -7.29 -14.89 -4.03
N LEU A 213 -6.60 -13.75 -4.04
CA LEU A 213 -5.21 -13.63 -4.46
C LEU A 213 -4.35 -13.27 -3.25
N TRP A 214 -3.13 -13.80 -3.22
CA TRP A 214 -2.18 -13.58 -2.14
C TRP A 214 -0.99 -12.80 -2.66
N GLU A 215 -0.83 -11.56 -2.20
CA GLU A 215 0.26 -10.67 -2.60
C GLU A 215 1.35 -10.66 -1.53
N VAL A 216 2.58 -10.99 -1.92
CA VAL A 216 3.78 -10.78 -1.13
C VAL A 216 4.47 -9.53 -1.64
N GLU A 217 4.45 -8.46 -0.85
CA GLU A 217 5.23 -7.25 -1.11
C GLU A 217 6.51 -7.28 -0.28
N HIS A 218 7.66 -7.08 -0.92
CA HIS A 218 8.93 -6.99 -0.19
C HIS A 218 9.97 -6.08 -0.86
N THR A 219 10.94 -5.61 -0.07
CA THR A 219 12.08 -4.81 -0.57
C THR A 219 13.40 -5.58 -0.59
N ALA A 220 13.36 -6.90 -0.35
CA ALA A 220 14.51 -7.81 -0.48
C ALA A 220 14.90 -8.05 -1.96
N THR A 221 15.24 -6.99 -2.66
CA THR A 221 15.77 -7.00 -4.03
C THR A 221 17.18 -6.40 -4.02
N PRO A 222 18.08 -6.78 -4.94
CA PRO A 222 19.46 -6.27 -4.95
C PRO A 222 19.56 -4.73 -5.05
N ASP A 223 18.54 -4.09 -5.60
CA ASP A 223 18.40 -2.64 -5.76
C ASP A 223 17.49 -1.99 -4.71
N GLY A 224 16.91 -2.78 -3.79
CA GLY A 224 16.04 -2.31 -2.72
C GLY A 224 14.66 -1.81 -3.18
N ARG A 225 14.29 -2.06 -4.44
CA ARG A 225 12.97 -1.71 -4.98
C ARG A 225 11.88 -2.62 -4.40
N HIS A 226 10.66 -2.10 -4.30
CA HIS A 226 9.49 -2.90 -3.98
C HIS A 226 9.26 -3.93 -5.08
N MET A 227 9.13 -5.18 -4.66
CA MET A 227 8.85 -6.33 -5.49
C MET A 227 7.53 -6.91 -5.02
N CYS A 228 6.67 -7.27 -5.97
CA CYS A 228 5.41 -7.92 -5.70
C CYS A 228 5.33 -9.27 -6.37
N GLU A 229 4.96 -10.26 -5.59
CA GLU A 229 4.65 -11.60 -6.08
C GLU A 229 3.21 -11.90 -5.74
N VAL A 230 2.50 -12.50 -6.69
CA VAL A 230 1.09 -12.84 -6.50
C VAL A 230 0.92 -14.34 -6.69
N TYR A 231 0.13 -14.93 -5.82
CA TYR A 231 -0.18 -16.35 -5.80
C TYR A 231 -1.68 -16.58 -5.68
N GLU A 232 -2.15 -17.70 -6.18
CA GLU A 232 -3.53 -18.13 -6.00
C GLU A 232 -3.80 -18.74 -4.63
N ASP A 233 -2.75 -19.19 -3.95
CA ASP A 233 -2.82 -19.99 -2.73
C ASP A 233 -1.98 -19.38 -1.62
N GLU A 234 -2.54 -19.35 -0.40
CA GLU A 234 -1.91 -18.81 0.80
C GLU A 234 -0.60 -19.55 1.12
N HIS A 235 -0.62 -20.88 1.00
CA HIS A 235 0.51 -21.71 1.35
C HIS A 235 1.67 -21.48 0.38
N ALA A 236 1.38 -21.31 -0.91
CA ALA A 236 2.38 -20.91 -1.91
C ALA A 236 3.00 -19.55 -1.57
N ALA A 237 2.19 -18.53 -1.27
CA ALA A 237 2.67 -17.20 -0.89
C ALA A 237 3.54 -17.23 0.37
N ARG A 238 3.09 -17.96 1.41
CA ARG A 238 3.84 -18.12 2.65
C ARG A 238 5.16 -18.85 2.44
N THR A 239 5.15 -19.90 1.61
CA THR A 239 6.36 -20.67 1.28
C THR A 239 7.37 -19.81 0.51
N ALA A 240 6.92 -19.03 -0.46
CA ALA A 240 7.78 -18.10 -1.19
C ALA A 240 8.42 -17.06 -0.24
N MET A 241 7.62 -16.49 0.65
CA MET A 241 8.09 -15.56 1.67
C MET A 241 9.12 -16.21 2.60
N GLU A 242 8.89 -17.44 3.06
CA GLU A 242 9.84 -18.18 3.89
C GLU A 242 11.15 -18.48 3.16
N ILE A 243 11.09 -18.93 1.90
CA ILE A 243 12.26 -19.20 1.07
C ILE A 243 13.08 -17.92 0.91
N ARG A 244 12.43 -16.81 0.56
CA ARG A 244 13.11 -15.53 0.39
C ARG A 244 13.77 -15.09 1.70
N THR A 245 13.06 -15.19 2.81
CA THR A 245 13.60 -14.85 4.14
C THR A 245 14.76 -15.76 4.58
N ARG A 246 14.87 -17.00 4.05
CA ARG A 246 15.96 -17.96 4.37
C ARG A 246 17.16 -17.89 3.43
N ILE A 247 16.96 -17.41 2.20
CA ILE A 247 18.04 -17.16 1.24
C ILE A 247 18.77 -15.83 1.58
N CYS A 248 18.20 -15.05 2.51
CA CYS A 248 18.81 -13.89 3.17
C CYS A 248 19.90 -14.25 4.19
#